data_AF-A0A6M0F5W7-F1
#
_entry.id   AF-A0A6M0F5W7-F1
#
_cell.length_a   1.000
_cell.length_b   1.000
_cell.length_c   1.000
_cell.angle_alpha   90.00
_cell.angle_beta   90.00
_cell.angle_gamma   90.00
#
_symmetry.space_group_name_H-M   'P 1'
#
loop_
_entity.id
_entity.type
_entity.pdbx_description
1 polymer ?
#
loop_
_entity_poly.entity_id
_entity_poly.type
_entity_poly.pdbx_seq_one_letter_code
_entity_poly.pdbx_strand_id
1 'polypeptide(L)'
;GLEKVETEFYVDPVFHLPALLIEADNQPGLFYKVMYAIWQEDLLVVNANLLVWRGRTRLILYLLGPNENLIPEYLGQKIAEGMRSRLLGGQF
;
A
#
# COMPACT_ATOMS: atom_id res chain seq x y z
N GLY A 1 0.09 -14.24 -7.94
CA GLY A 1 0.41 -12.85 -7.58
C GLY A 1 0.29 -11.95 -8.80
N LEU A 2 0.75 -10.71 -8.67
CA LEU A 2 1.08 -9.81 -9.77
C LEU A 2 2.40 -10.21 -10.43
N GLU A 3 2.58 -9.91 -11.72
CA GLU A 3 3.88 -10.10 -12.40
C GLU A 3 4.89 -9.04 -11.97
N LYS A 4 4.44 -7.78 -11.88
CA LYS A 4 5.24 -6.64 -11.41
C LYS A 4 4.41 -5.76 -10.49
N VAL A 5 4.98 -5.40 -9.34
CA VAL A 5 4.43 -4.42 -8.42
C VAL A 5 5.56 -3.61 -7.80
N GLU A 6 5.35 -2.31 -7.73
CA GLU A 6 6.22 -1.36 -7.05
C GLU A 6 5.47 -0.84 -5.82
N THR A 7 6.17 -0.77 -4.70
CA THR A 7 5.61 -0.30 -3.43
C THR A 7 6.61 0.64 -2.78
N GLU A 8 6.12 1.76 -2.26
CA GLU A 8 6.96 2.73 -1.59
C GLU A 8 6.21 3.28 -0.39
N PHE A 9 6.90 3.38 0.74
CA PHE A 9 6.41 4.08 1.90
C PHE A 9 7.11 5.43 2.01
N TYR A 10 6.35 6.48 2.31
CA TYR A 10 6.87 7.81 2.60
C TYR A 10 5.95 8.54 3.57
N VAL A 11 6.44 9.62 4.18
CA VAL A 11 5.59 10.56 4.91
C VAL A 11 5.22 11.69 3.97
N ASP A 12 3.93 11.87 3.72
CA ASP A 12 3.46 12.92 2.83
C ASP A 12 3.77 14.30 3.43
N PRO A 13 4.50 15.18 2.75
CA PRO A 13 4.94 16.45 3.32
C PRO A 13 3.82 17.48 3.47
N VAL A 14 2.67 17.29 2.80
CA VAL A 14 1.52 18.19 2.89
C VAL A 14 0.62 17.75 4.03
N PHE A 15 0.24 16.47 4.05
CA PHE A 15 -0.67 15.93 5.05
C PHE A 15 0.02 15.50 6.35
N HIS A 16 1.35 15.35 6.34
CA HIS A 16 2.16 14.81 7.44
C HIS A 16 1.69 13.42 7.88
N LEU A 17 1.13 12.65 6.93
CA LEU A 17 0.59 11.32 7.16
C LEU A 17 1.49 10.25 6.51
N PRO A 18 1.63 9.08 7.16
CA PRO A 18 2.19 7.89 6.53
C PRO A 18 1.42 7.56 5.25
N ALA A 19 2.13 7.39 4.15
CA ALA A 19 1.57 7.05 2.86
C ALA A 19 2.23 5.80 2.29
N LEU A 20 1.42 4.90 1.75
CA LEU A 20 1.86 3.75 0.98
C LEU A 20 1.42 3.92 -0.47
N LEU A 21 2.40 4.03 -1.36
CA LEU A 21 2.24 4.02 -2.79
C LEU A 21 2.34 2.57 -3.30
N ILE A 22 1.41 2.19 -4.16
CA ILE A 22 1.41 0.89 -4.85
C ILE A 22 1.16 1.15 -6.34
N GLU A 23 2.08 0.72 -7.19
CA GLU A 23 1.94 0.77 -8.64
C GLU A 23 2.02 -0.63 -9.25
N ALA A 24 1.05 -0.97 -10.09
CA ALA A 24 0.97 -2.26 -10.76
C ALA A 24 0.25 -2.14 -12.10
N ASP A 25 0.36 -3.19 -12.92
CA ASP A 25 -0.49 -3.32 -14.09
C ASP A 25 -1.95 -3.50 -13.66
N ASN A 26 -2.85 -2.83 -14.37
CA ASN A 26 -4.27 -2.85 -14.05
C ASN A 26 -4.82 -4.26 -14.32
N GLN A 27 -5.29 -4.90 -13.27
CA GLN A 27 -5.91 -6.21 -13.33
C GLN A 27 -7.19 -6.22 -12.48
N PRO A 28 -8.19 -7.05 -12.85
CA PRO A 28 -9.37 -7.25 -12.02
C PRO A 28 -8.99 -7.64 -10.59
N GLY A 29 -9.62 -6.98 -9.61
CA GLY A 29 -9.43 -7.29 -8.19
C GLY A 29 -8.10 -6.80 -7.58
N LEU A 30 -7.29 -5.99 -8.28
CA LEU A 30 -6.08 -5.40 -7.69
C LEU A 30 -6.38 -4.65 -6.39
N PHE A 31 -7.39 -3.78 -6.40
CA PHE A 31 -7.80 -3.04 -5.21
C PHE A 31 -8.16 -3.98 -4.04
N TYR A 32 -8.91 -5.05 -4.32
CA TYR A 32 -9.26 -6.05 -3.31
C TYR A 32 -8.03 -6.74 -2.73
N LYS A 33 -7.07 -7.16 -3.58
CA LYS A 33 -5.81 -7.78 -3.13
C LYS A 33 -5.00 -6.84 -2.24
N VAL A 34 -4.93 -5.57 -2.60
CA VAL A 34 -4.26 -4.53 -1.81
C VAL A 34 -4.95 -4.37 -0.46
N MET A 35 -6.26 -4.15 -0.45
CA MET A 35 -7.01 -3.97 0.80
C MET A 35 -6.94 -5.19 1.72
N TYR A 36 -6.97 -6.40 1.14
CA TYR A 36 -6.79 -7.64 1.89
C TYR A 36 -5.41 -7.74 2.53
N ALA A 37 -4.34 -7.37 1.81
CA ALA A 37 -2.99 -7.37 2.36
C ALA A 37 -2.82 -6.28 3.45
N ILE A 38 -3.42 -5.10 3.29
CA ILE A 38 -3.44 -4.06 4.32
C ILE A 38 -4.15 -4.52 5.59
N TRP A 39 -5.28 -5.22 5.45
CA TRP A 39 -6.00 -5.78 6.59
C TRP A 39 -5.17 -6.79 7.39
N GLN A 40 -4.28 -7.55 6.74
CA GLN A 40 -3.37 -8.48 7.43
C GLN A 40 -2.29 -7.79 8.27
N GLU A 41 -1.98 -6.52 7.97
CA GLU A 41 -0.96 -5.73 8.68
C GLU A 41 -1.55 -4.89 9.85
N ASP A 42 -2.86 -5.03 10.12
CA ASP A 42 -3.58 -4.29 11.18
C ASP A 42 -3.44 -2.75 11.07
N LEU A 43 -3.48 -2.25 9.82
CA LEU A 43 -3.35 -0.82 9.50
C LEU A 43 -4.71 -0.18 9.25
N LEU A 44 -4.88 1.05 9.75
CA LEU A 44 -6.05 1.86 9.48
C LEU A 44 -5.84 2.67 8.20
N VAL A 45 -6.75 2.54 7.22
CA VAL A 45 -6.74 3.38 6.02
C VAL A 45 -7.59 4.63 6.26
N VAL A 46 -6.95 5.79 6.29
CA VAL A 46 -7.60 7.10 6.45
C VAL A 46 -8.14 7.61 5.12
N ASN A 47 -7.39 7.40 4.04
CA ASN A 47 -7.76 7.82 2.70
C ASN A 47 -7.11 6.91 1.65
N ALA A 48 -7.81 6.70 0.54
CA ALA A 48 -7.30 5.96 -0.60
C ALA A 48 -7.56 6.75 -1.88
N ASN A 49 -6.49 7.04 -2.62
CA ASN A 49 -6.57 7.61 -3.97
C ASN A 49 -6.26 6.52 -4.98
N LEU A 50 -7.14 6.36 -5.96
CA LEU A 50 -7.00 5.43 -7.06
C LEU A 50 -6.88 6.20 -8.38
N LEU A 51 -5.77 6.00 -9.08
CA LEU A 51 -5.56 6.50 -10.43
C LEU A 51 -5.34 5.32 -11.38
N VAL A 52 -6.11 5.28 -12.47
CA VAL A 52 -5.94 4.29 -13.54
C VAL A 52 -5.61 5.03 -14.82
N TRP A 53 -4.44 4.74 -15.40
CA TRP A 53 -3.96 5.41 -16.60
C TRP A 53 -3.20 4.44 -17.50
N ARG A 54 -3.60 4.35 -18.79
CA ARG A 54 -2.96 3.51 -19.82
C ARG A 54 -2.65 2.07 -19.38
N GLY A 55 -3.58 1.44 -18.66
CA GLY A 55 -3.41 0.06 -18.18
C GLY A 55 -2.51 -0.10 -16.95
N ARG A 56 -2.07 1.00 -16.34
CA ARG A 56 -1.38 1.03 -15.04
C ARG A 56 -2.33 1.55 -13.98
N THR A 57 -2.25 0.98 -12.79
CA THR A 57 -2.99 1.41 -11.61
C THR A 57 -2.02 1.89 -10.56
N ARG A 58 -2.26 3.10 -10.06
CA ARG A 58 -1.56 3.71 -8.93
C ARG A 58 -2.54 3.89 -7.78
N LEU A 59 -2.20 3.31 -6.64
CA LEU A 59 -2.91 3.44 -5.38
C LEU A 59 -2.02 4.19 -4.40
N ILE A 60 -2.58 5.23 -3.77
CA ILE A 60 -1.95 5.93 -2.67
C ILE A 60 -2.86 5.77 -1.47
N LEU A 61 -2.37 5.09 -0.43
CA LEU A 61 -3.10 4.86 0.81
C LEU A 61 -2.46 5.71 1.90
N TYR A 62 -3.26 6.52 2.58
CA TYR A 62 -2.86 7.20 3.79
C TYR A 62 -3.22 6.34 4.99
N LEU A 63 -2.25 6.08 5.85
CA LEU A 63 -2.30 5.03 6.84
C LEU A 63 -2.06 5.58 8.25
N LEU A 64 -2.69 4.95 9.22
CA LEU A 64 -2.34 5.02 10.63
C LEU A 64 -2.06 3.61 11.13
N GLY A 65 -1.17 3.51 12.12
CA GLY A 65 -0.94 2.27 12.85
C GLY A 65 -2.08 1.98 13.83
N PRO A 66 -1.97 0.88 14.59
CA PRO A 66 -2.92 0.54 15.62
C PRO A 66 -3.12 1.70 16.61
N ASN A 67 -4.37 1.97 16.98
CA ASN A 67 -4.76 3.08 17.84
C ASN A 67 -4.45 4.47 17.28
N GLU A 68 -4.57 4.65 15.95
CA GLU A 68 -4.44 5.96 15.27
C GLU A 68 -3.03 6.60 15.37
N ASN A 69 -2.01 5.80 15.72
CA ASN A 69 -0.64 6.28 15.85
C ASN A 69 0.04 6.47 14.49
N LEU A 70 0.97 7.41 14.42
CA LEU A 70 1.83 7.59 13.25
C LEU A 70 2.78 6.39 13.11
N ILE A 71 2.91 5.87 11.88
CA ILE A 71 3.79 4.76 11.55
C ILE A 71 5.22 5.30 11.37
N PRO A 72 6.20 4.82 12.17
CA PRO A 72 7.60 5.22 11.99
C PRO A 72 8.13 4.78 10.63
N GLU A 73 9.04 5.55 10.05
CA GLU A 73 9.56 5.32 8.69
C GLU A 73 10.14 3.92 8.50
N TYR A 74 10.98 3.44 9.43
CA TYR A 74 11.57 2.10 9.34
C TYR A 74 10.52 0.97 9.32
N LEU A 75 9.38 1.17 10.01
CA LEU A 75 8.28 0.22 10.04
C LEU A 75 7.48 0.31 8.75
N GLY A 76 7.25 1.54 8.26
CA GLY A 76 6.63 1.80 6.98
C GLY A 76 7.37 1.17 5.80
N GLN A 77 8.71 1.24 5.77
CA GLN A 77 9.50 0.58 4.73
C GLN A 77 9.33 -0.94 4.78
N LYS A 78 9.30 -1.56 5.97
CA LYS A 78 9.02 -2.99 6.12
C LYS A 78 7.61 -3.36 5.64
N ILE A 79 6.61 -2.51 5.90
CA ILE A 79 5.25 -2.69 5.40
C ILE A 79 5.24 -2.65 3.87
N ALA A 80 5.93 -1.70 3.24
CA ALA A 80 6.02 -1.63 1.78
C ALA A 80 6.65 -2.90 1.20
N GLU A 81 7.77 -3.37 1.75
CA GLU A 81 8.41 -4.62 1.34
C GLU A 81 7.49 -5.84 1.51
N GLY A 82 6.81 -5.94 2.65
CA GLY A 82 5.83 -7.01 2.93
C GLY A 82 4.67 -7.00 1.94
N MET A 83 4.11 -5.82 1.68
CA MET A 83 3.05 -5.61 0.69
C MET A 83 3.48 -6.04 -0.71
N ARG A 84 4.69 -5.66 -1.15
CA ARG A 84 5.26 -6.10 -2.44
C ARG A 84 5.34 -7.61 -2.51
N SER A 85 5.89 -8.25 -1.48
CA SER A 85 6.04 -9.71 -1.45
C SER A 85 4.70 -10.43 -1.51
N ARG A 86 3.72 -10.02 -0.69
CA ARG A 86 2.36 -10.58 -0.69
C ARG A 86 1.67 -10.40 -2.05
N LEU A 87 1.77 -9.22 -2.64
CA LEU A 87 1.13 -8.91 -3.92
C LEU A 87 1.76 -9.67 -5.10
N LEU A 88 3.07 -9.94 -5.06
CA LEU A 88 3.75 -10.85 -6.01
C LEU A 88 3.35 -12.33 -5.82
N GLY A 89 2.68 -12.67 -4.71
CA GLY A 89 2.24 -14.03 -4.40
C GLY A 89 3.18 -14.80 -3.48
N GLY A 90 4.06 -14.11 -2.75
CA GLY A 90 4.81 -14.70 -1.64
C GLY A 90 3.84 -15.13 -0.52
N GLN A 91 3.94 -16.39 -0.10
CA GLN A 91 3.28 -16.88 1.11
C GLN A 91 4.13 -16.51 2.32
N PHE A 92 3.59 -15.66 3.21
CA PHE A 92 4.02 -15.54 4.60
C PHE A 92 2.80 -15.77 5.48
#